data_AF-A0A2A2LB26-F1
#
_entry.id   AF-A0A2A2LB26-F1
#
_cell.length_a   1.000
_cell.length_b   1.000
_cell.length_c   1.000
_cell.angle_alpha   90.00
_cell.angle_beta   90.00
_cell.angle_gamma   90.00
#
_symmetry.space_group_name_H-M   'P 1'
#
loop_
_entity.id
_entity.type
_entity.pdbx_description
1 polymer ?
#
loop_
_entity_poly.entity_id
_entity_poly.type
_entity_poly.pdbx_seq_one_letter_code
_entity_poly.pdbx_strand_id
1 'polypeptide(L)'
;MSTKHLRRLLEEKEAQKKAQEGENKEHNSEDEDDVSDVPKGGPRNRFAFLNSDDDDADEEVTTSSNQYEAKEKQQQKKKKKNKKKGKKEREEDIELKSDEDEDALLERLSKMNAKSSTDNGENSDSISCAELFKVDPKLLDASEELKRALGKAFKQNISGPTNPHRNTGAYGRIVKSQLNWPPIKNIGLSMIQEKKEGNITWFTFVHNSNYEKLERLYWFGEDSLDHGIANEILSESFYHLNSLLMLANVMMMSEDVTQAADLIKRGIFYCEQSFHSLFQPFDWTHRISYLHYENRVFYLLLHRHMLNALNKRCFETSLNLAKLIFKMDPNDDPFALILQIDSIALRARQFSWIKKAYALMKDWKNLHLLPNWRYSIAMAEFMDAKDDDSRQRASALLSDAIVGFPGVVTQLLEELQVQPDSAVDANQFLSAFGYHKEPEGYKAIVKIYSKQTSELWQAPGTFLLF
;
A
#
# COMPACT_ATOMS: atom_id res chain seq x y z
N MET A 1 2.40 3.03 -42.76
CA MET A 1 2.31 4.33 -43.48
C MET A 1 3.66 4.62 -44.07
N SER A 2 3.78 4.70 -45.41
CA SER A 2 5.07 4.86 -46.10
C SER A 2 5.67 6.25 -45.83
N THR A 3 6.98 6.33 -45.60
CA THR A 3 7.75 7.56 -45.30
C THR A 3 7.52 8.68 -46.32
N LYS A 4 7.18 8.31 -47.56
CA LYS A 4 6.84 9.24 -48.64
C LYS A 4 5.51 9.97 -48.40
N HIS A 5 4.56 9.34 -47.71
CA HIS A 5 3.27 9.95 -47.38
C HIS A 5 3.39 10.99 -46.26
N LEU A 6 4.26 10.73 -45.28
CA LEU A 6 4.52 11.67 -44.18
C LEU A 6 5.16 12.98 -44.68
N ARG A 7 6.12 12.86 -45.61
CA ARG A 7 6.80 14.01 -46.20
C ARG A 7 5.86 14.90 -47.00
N ARG A 8 4.95 14.29 -47.77
CA ARG A 8 3.92 15.02 -48.53
C ARG A 8 2.93 15.77 -47.61
N LEU A 9 2.56 15.16 -46.48
CA LEU A 9 1.68 15.76 -45.48
C LEU A 9 2.34 16.95 -44.76
N LEU A 10 3.66 16.88 -44.54
CA LEU A 10 4.44 17.98 -43.96
C LEU A 10 4.60 19.15 -44.94
N GLU A 11 4.87 18.87 -46.21
CA GLU A 11 4.93 19.88 -47.27
C GLU A 11 3.57 20.58 -47.49
N GLU A 12 2.46 19.83 -47.43
CA GLU A 12 1.11 20.41 -47.50
C GLU A 12 0.78 21.30 -46.28
N LYS A 13 1.23 20.91 -45.08
CA LYS A 13 1.05 21.73 -43.86
C LYS A 13 1.91 22.99 -43.84
N GLU A 14 3.13 22.95 -44.38
CA GLU A 14 3.98 24.14 -44.50
C GLU A 14 3.43 25.13 -45.54
N ALA A 15 2.86 24.64 -46.64
CA ALA A 15 2.20 25.48 -47.64
C ALA A 15 0.96 26.18 -47.06
N GLN A 16 0.16 25.49 -46.23
CA GLN A 16 -0.99 26.08 -45.55
C GLN A 16 -0.61 27.15 -44.51
N LYS A 17 0.48 26.93 -43.76
CA LYS A 17 1.00 27.94 -42.82
C LYS A 17 1.47 29.22 -43.53
N LYS A 18 2.17 29.08 -44.65
CA LYS A 18 2.61 30.25 -45.45
C LYS A 18 1.46 31.02 -46.08
N ALA A 19 0.36 30.35 -46.42
CA ALA A 19 -0.85 31.02 -46.90
C ALA A 19 -1.54 31.83 -45.78
N GLN A 20 -1.63 31.28 -44.56
CA GLN A 20 -2.24 31.94 -43.41
C GLN A 20 -1.41 33.12 -42.86
N GLU A 21 -0.08 33.08 -43.00
CA GLU A 21 0.80 34.21 -42.62
C GLU A 21 0.76 35.36 -43.64
N GLY A 22 0.32 35.11 -44.88
CA GLY A 22 0.13 36.12 -45.92
C GLY A 22 -1.16 36.93 -45.77
N GLU A 23 -2.24 36.33 -45.26
CA GLU A 23 -3.55 36.99 -45.11
C GLU A 23 -3.68 37.82 -43.81
N ASN A 24 -2.86 37.55 -42.79
CA ASN A 24 -2.90 38.27 -41.50
C ASN A 24 -2.14 39.61 -41.46
N LYS A 25 -1.69 40.15 -42.61
CA LYS A 25 -1.03 41.46 -42.70
C LYS A 25 -1.86 42.58 -43.35
N GLU A 26 -3.08 42.31 -43.78
CA GLU A 26 -3.97 43.30 -44.39
C GLU A 26 -5.38 43.28 -43.79
N HIS A 27 -5.53 43.52 -42.49
CA HIS A 27 -6.71 44.23 -41.93
C HIS A 27 -6.52 44.49 -40.44
N ASN A 28 -6.32 45.77 -40.09
CA ASN A 28 -6.42 46.23 -38.71
C ASN A 28 -6.99 47.65 -38.76
N SER A 29 -8.31 47.80 -38.63
CA SER A 29 -8.99 49.05 -38.25
C SER A 29 -10.44 48.80 -37.85
N GLU A 30 -10.71 49.11 -36.58
CA GLU A 30 -11.88 49.84 -36.04
C GLU A 30 -13.29 49.20 -35.91
N ASP A 31 -13.85 49.49 -34.74
CA ASP A 31 -15.26 49.74 -34.35
C ASP A 31 -16.13 48.72 -33.58
N GLU A 32 -16.91 49.34 -32.70
CA GLU A 32 -17.75 48.90 -31.57
C GLU A 32 -19.14 48.32 -31.96
N ASP A 33 -19.78 47.70 -30.97
CA ASP A 33 -21.23 47.52 -30.68
C ASP A 33 -22.14 46.53 -31.45
N ASP A 34 -22.55 45.50 -30.69
CA ASP A 34 -23.92 45.04 -30.31
C ASP A 34 -24.90 44.28 -31.27
N VAL A 35 -25.58 43.29 -30.63
CA VAL A 35 -26.85 42.55 -30.89
C VAL A 35 -27.01 41.50 -32.02
N SER A 36 -27.21 40.21 -31.65
CA SER A 36 -28.46 39.38 -31.80
C SER A 36 -28.30 37.85 -32.02
N ASP A 37 -28.86 37.09 -31.07
CA ASP A 37 -29.57 35.78 -31.01
C ASP A 37 -29.24 34.48 -31.85
N VAL A 38 -28.79 33.42 -31.10
CA VAL A 38 -29.40 32.06 -30.82
C VAL A 38 -29.64 31.03 -31.99
N PRO A 39 -29.72 29.65 -31.80
CA PRO A 39 -29.21 28.66 -30.81
C PRO A 39 -28.50 27.40 -31.41
N LYS A 40 -27.83 26.59 -30.54
CA LYS A 40 -27.85 25.09 -30.41
C LYS A 40 -26.74 24.71 -29.41
N GLY A 41 -26.96 24.12 -28.24
CA GLY A 41 -27.72 22.91 -27.92
C GLY A 41 -26.79 22.01 -27.09
N GLY A 42 -26.60 22.33 -25.79
CA GLY A 42 -25.70 21.64 -24.87
C GLY A 42 -26.35 20.51 -24.05
N PRO A 43 -25.56 19.61 -23.45
CA PRO A 43 -26.05 18.37 -22.85
C PRO A 43 -26.81 18.58 -21.52
N ARG A 44 -27.93 17.85 -21.39
CA ARG A 44 -28.86 17.82 -20.25
C ARG A 44 -28.20 17.30 -18.96
N ASN A 45 -28.34 18.09 -17.88
CA ASN A 45 -27.99 17.71 -16.51
C ASN A 45 -28.92 16.61 -15.96
N ARG A 46 -28.33 15.52 -15.46
CA ARG A 46 -29.01 14.30 -14.94
C ARG A 46 -29.49 14.39 -13.48
N PHE A 47 -29.50 15.58 -12.88
CA PHE A 47 -29.86 15.79 -11.47
C PHE A 47 -31.18 16.55 -11.25
N ALA A 48 -31.96 16.77 -12.31
CA ALA A 48 -33.23 17.49 -12.24
C ALA A 48 -34.43 16.64 -11.74
N PHE A 49 -34.18 15.58 -10.96
CA PHE A 49 -35.24 14.67 -10.48
C PHE A 49 -35.30 14.55 -8.94
N LEU A 50 -34.66 15.46 -8.21
CA LEU A 50 -34.56 15.35 -6.75
C LEU A 50 -35.14 16.52 -5.95
N ASN A 51 -35.78 17.51 -6.58
CA ASN A 51 -36.46 18.58 -5.85
C ASN A 51 -37.90 18.76 -6.37
N SER A 52 -38.83 18.08 -5.71
CA SER A 52 -40.19 18.57 -5.47
C SER A 52 -40.75 17.79 -4.27
N ASP A 53 -40.63 18.42 -3.10
CA ASP A 53 -41.38 18.11 -1.89
C ASP A 53 -42.88 18.32 -2.14
N ASP A 54 -43.73 17.44 -1.61
CA ASP A 54 -44.59 17.72 -0.44
C ASP A 54 -45.72 16.68 -0.29
N ASP A 55 -45.89 16.26 0.97
CA ASP A 55 -47.12 15.94 1.70
C ASP A 55 -48.15 14.93 1.14
N ASP A 56 -48.34 13.79 1.83
CA ASP A 56 -49.35 13.64 2.89
C ASP A 56 -49.59 12.17 3.33
N ALA A 57 -49.74 12.01 4.65
CA ALA A 57 -50.59 11.10 5.44
C ALA A 57 -50.84 9.60 5.08
N ASP A 58 -50.46 8.77 6.07
CA ASP A 58 -51.26 7.74 6.78
C ASP A 58 -51.78 6.41 6.15
N GLU A 59 -51.75 5.42 7.05
CA GLU A 59 -52.52 4.17 7.19
C GLU A 59 -52.15 2.86 6.44
N GLU A 60 -51.54 1.97 7.23
CA GLU A 60 -51.94 0.60 7.62
C GLU A 60 -52.67 -0.40 6.66
N VAL A 61 -52.44 -1.69 7.02
CA VAL A 61 -53.30 -2.89 6.86
C VAL A 61 -53.10 -3.79 5.62
N THR A 62 -52.20 -4.75 5.81
CA THR A 62 -52.36 -6.22 5.72
C THR A 62 -53.28 -6.91 4.70
N THR A 63 -52.70 -8.00 4.15
CA THR A 63 -53.24 -9.36 3.94
C THR A 63 -54.31 -9.64 2.88
N SER A 64 -53.99 -10.63 2.02
CA SER A 64 -54.70 -11.92 1.86
C SER A 64 -54.61 -12.39 0.39
N SER A 65 -53.89 -13.46 0.05
CA SER A 65 -54.31 -14.87 0.07
C SER A 65 -55.19 -15.31 -1.11
N ASN A 66 -54.68 -16.27 -1.89
CA ASN A 66 -55.34 -17.52 -2.37
C ASN A 66 -54.46 -18.13 -3.49
N GLN A 67 -53.72 -19.22 -3.25
CA GLN A 67 -54.13 -20.64 -3.27
C GLN A 67 -54.92 -21.06 -4.50
N TYR A 68 -54.36 -22.00 -5.29
CA TYR A 68 -55.01 -23.24 -5.73
C TYR A 68 -53.97 -24.33 -6.06
N GLU A 69 -54.21 -25.52 -5.49
CA GLU A 69 -53.70 -26.88 -5.72
C GLU A 69 -53.83 -27.34 -7.20
N ALA A 70 -53.37 -28.48 -7.71
CA ALA A 70 -52.41 -29.56 -7.46
C ALA A 70 -52.67 -30.58 -8.60
N LYS A 71 -51.69 -31.37 -9.04
CA LYS A 71 -51.87 -32.81 -9.32
C LYS A 71 -50.56 -33.54 -9.70
N GLU A 72 -50.47 -34.72 -9.11
CA GLU A 72 -49.39 -35.71 -9.07
C GLU A 72 -49.20 -36.52 -10.38
N LYS A 73 -48.06 -37.20 -10.53
CA LYS A 73 -47.99 -38.69 -10.44
C LYS A 73 -46.57 -39.27 -10.48
N GLN A 74 -46.45 -40.40 -9.81
CA GLN A 74 -45.28 -41.23 -9.47
C GLN A 74 -44.91 -42.26 -10.59
N GLN A 75 -43.64 -42.76 -10.62
CA GLN A 75 -43.26 -44.18 -10.35
C GLN A 75 -41.89 -44.65 -10.95
N GLN A 76 -40.97 -44.98 -10.04
CA GLN A 76 -40.08 -46.17 -9.87
C GLN A 76 -39.43 -46.99 -11.03
N LYS A 77 -38.06 -47.00 -10.99
CA LYS A 77 -37.03 -48.09 -10.98
C LYS A 77 -37.19 -49.43 -11.76
N LYS A 78 -36.09 -49.86 -12.43
CA LYS A 78 -35.47 -51.23 -12.34
C LYS A 78 -33.97 -51.28 -12.79
N LYS A 79 -33.23 -52.28 -12.28
CA LYS A 79 -31.75 -52.51 -12.16
C LYS A 79 -31.11 -53.40 -13.26
N LYS A 80 -29.76 -53.30 -13.48
CA LYS A 80 -28.69 -54.37 -13.39
C LYS A 80 -27.30 -53.86 -13.92
N LYS A 81 -26.21 -53.82 -13.09
CA LYS A 81 -24.99 -54.71 -12.96
C LYS A 81 -24.12 -54.85 -14.25
N ASN A 82 -22.76 -54.88 -14.31
CA ASN A 82 -21.61 -54.87 -13.37
C ASN A 82 -20.26 -54.82 -14.16
N LYS A 83 -19.20 -54.13 -13.66
CA LYS A 83 -17.72 -54.41 -13.70
C LYS A 83 -16.89 -53.10 -13.80
N LYS A 84 -15.68 -52.87 -13.26
CA LYS A 84 -14.94 -53.11 -11.99
C LYS A 84 -13.46 -52.72 -12.27
N LYS A 85 -12.90 -51.73 -11.56
CA LYS A 85 -11.46 -51.44 -11.21
C LYS A 85 -11.38 -49.92 -10.89
N GLY A 86 -10.96 -49.38 -9.73
CA GLY A 86 -10.33 -49.91 -8.53
C GLY A 86 -9.02 -49.19 -8.21
N LYS A 87 -9.02 -48.20 -7.29
CA LYS A 87 -8.12 -48.14 -6.11
C LYS A 87 -8.61 -47.08 -5.11
N LYS A 88 -8.70 -47.50 -3.84
CA LYS A 88 -9.26 -46.83 -2.65
C LYS A 88 -8.19 -46.06 -1.88
N GLU A 89 -8.56 -44.89 -1.34
CA GLU A 89 -8.06 -44.35 -0.08
C GLU A 89 -8.78 -45.04 1.10
N ARG A 90 -8.09 -45.19 2.22
CA ARG A 90 -8.53 -45.94 3.41
C ARG A 90 -8.58 -44.96 4.58
N GLU A 91 -9.79 -44.55 4.94
CA GLU A 91 -10.11 -44.03 6.28
C GLU A 91 -10.21 -45.23 7.23
N GLU A 92 -9.54 -45.15 8.37
CA GLU A 92 -9.67 -46.13 9.46
C GLU A 92 -10.75 -45.64 10.44
N ASP A 93 -11.89 -46.33 10.41
CA ASP A 93 -12.89 -46.31 11.47
C ASP A 93 -12.28 -46.92 12.74
N ILE A 94 -12.32 -46.18 13.86
CA ILE A 94 -12.06 -46.74 15.19
C ILE A 94 -13.40 -47.14 15.79
N GLU A 95 -13.58 -48.45 15.97
CA GLU A 95 -14.69 -49.06 16.70
C GLU A 95 -14.71 -48.57 18.16
N LEU A 96 -15.82 -47.95 18.56
CA LEU A 96 -16.15 -47.69 19.96
C LEU A 96 -16.62 -49.00 20.60
N LYS A 97 -15.76 -49.62 21.40
CA LYS A 97 -16.20 -50.59 22.41
C LYS A 97 -16.64 -49.80 23.64
N SER A 98 -17.89 -50.01 24.03
CA SER A 98 -18.42 -49.60 25.33
C SER A 98 -17.65 -50.31 26.44
N ASP A 99 -17.34 -49.57 27.50
CA ASP A 99 -16.69 -49.98 28.76
C ASP A 99 -15.18 -49.65 28.88
N GLU A 100 -14.78 -48.44 28.51
CA GLU A 100 -13.54 -47.83 29.02
C GLU A 100 -13.89 -46.59 29.86
N ASP A 101 -13.38 -46.52 31.09
CA ASP A 101 -13.58 -45.42 32.04
C ASP A 101 -13.16 -44.07 31.43
N GLU A 102 -14.00 -43.04 31.60
CA GLU A 102 -13.78 -41.69 31.01
C GLU A 102 -12.42 -41.10 31.42
N ASP A 103 -11.91 -41.46 32.61
CA ASP A 103 -10.60 -41.07 33.12
C ASP A 103 -9.44 -41.71 32.32
N ALA A 104 -9.61 -42.94 31.84
CA ALA A 104 -8.61 -43.62 31.01
C ALA A 104 -8.55 -43.00 29.60
N LEU A 105 -9.67 -42.48 29.09
CA LEU A 105 -9.74 -41.78 27.81
C LEU A 105 -9.05 -40.40 27.89
N LEU A 106 -9.29 -39.67 28.99
CA LEU A 106 -8.63 -38.40 29.30
C LEU A 106 -7.11 -38.55 29.48
N GLU A 107 -6.66 -39.63 30.13
CA GLU A 107 -5.24 -39.92 30.29
C GLU A 107 -4.56 -40.33 28.96
N ARG A 108 -5.30 -40.98 28.05
CA ARG A 108 -4.81 -41.32 26.71
C ARG A 108 -4.65 -40.08 25.83
N LEU A 109 -5.63 -39.16 25.89
CA LEU A 109 -5.59 -37.87 25.20
C LEU A 109 -4.48 -36.95 25.74
N SER A 110 -4.26 -36.91 27.06
CA SER A 110 -3.17 -36.13 27.66
C SER A 110 -1.80 -36.69 27.30
N LYS A 111 -1.64 -38.02 27.24
CA LYS A 111 -0.39 -38.67 26.77
C LYS A 111 -0.15 -38.51 25.27
N MET A 112 -1.19 -38.41 24.45
CA MET A 112 -1.07 -38.13 23.01
C MET A 112 -0.64 -36.67 22.76
N ASN A 113 -1.20 -35.73 23.52
CA ASN A 113 -0.81 -34.32 23.49
C ASN A 113 0.59 -34.08 24.11
N ALA A 114 0.99 -34.87 25.10
CA ALA A 114 2.34 -34.83 25.67
C ALA A 114 3.38 -35.36 24.66
N LYS A 115 3.07 -36.39 23.88
CA LYS A 115 3.97 -36.94 22.86
C LYS A 115 4.08 -36.08 21.60
N SER A 116 3.07 -35.27 21.28
CA SER A 116 3.19 -34.21 20.25
C SER A 116 3.91 -32.95 20.75
N SER A 117 4.18 -32.85 22.06
CA SER A 117 4.89 -31.72 22.67
C SER A 117 6.29 -32.07 23.22
N THR A 118 6.75 -33.32 23.12
CA THR A 118 8.12 -33.72 23.49
C THR A 118 9.10 -33.84 22.32
N ASP A 119 8.80 -33.22 21.18
CA ASP A 119 9.80 -32.96 20.11
C ASP A 119 9.99 -31.47 19.82
N ASN A 120 9.40 -30.60 20.65
CA ASN A 120 9.78 -29.20 20.76
C ASN A 120 10.48 -29.01 22.11
N GLY A 121 11.70 -29.53 22.20
CA GLY A 121 12.63 -29.13 23.23
C GLY A 121 12.84 -27.62 23.18
N GLU A 122 12.69 -26.98 24.33
CA GLU A 122 13.16 -25.65 24.74
C GLU A 122 14.05 -24.91 23.72
N ASN A 123 13.44 -24.39 22.66
CA ASN A 123 13.95 -23.25 21.94
C ASN A 123 13.13 -22.07 22.44
N SER A 124 13.78 -21.13 23.15
CA SER A 124 13.27 -19.77 23.23
C SER A 124 12.79 -19.34 21.84
N ASP A 125 11.56 -18.85 21.71
CA ASP A 125 10.94 -18.40 20.45
C ASP A 125 11.80 -17.33 19.74
N SER A 126 12.89 -17.75 19.09
CA SER A 126 13.76 -16.88 18.30
C SER A 126 13.08 -16.71 16.95
N ILE A 127 12.07 -15.84 16.91
CA ILE A 127 11.41 -15.40 15.69
C ILE A 127 12.50 -14.88 14.75
N SER A 128 12.54 -15.36 13.52
CA SER A 128 13.54 -14.91 12.55
C SER A 128 13.16 -13.56 11.93
N CYS A 129 14.15 -12.79 11.42
CA CYS A 129 13.86 -11.59 10.60
C CYS A 129 12.88 -11.92 9.45
N ALA A 130 13.05 -13.08 8.83
CA ALA A 130 12.23 -13.53 7.71
C ALA A 130 10.76 -13.66 8.08
N GLU A 131 10.47 -14.16 9.28
CA GLU A 131 9.11 -14.29 9.79
C GLU A 131 8.53 -12.94 10.19
N LEU A 132 9.32 -12.11 10.88
CA LEU A 132 8.88 -10.79 11.34
C LEU A 132 8.51 -9.85 10.17
N PHE A 133 9.28 -9.89 9.09
CA PHE A 133 9.08 -9.07 7.89
C PHE A 133 8.32 -9.79 6.77
N LYS A 134 7.65 -10.90 7.10
CA LYS A 134 6.78 -11.58 6.15
C LYS A 134 5.67 -10.63 5.68
N VAL A 135 5.53 -10.52 4.37
CA VAL A 135 4.52 -9.70 3.71
C VAL A 135 3.31 -10.58 3.37
N ASP A 136 2.12 -10.14 3.77
CA ASP A 136 0.87 -10.79 3.34
C ASP A 136 0.34 -10.10 2.08
N PRO A 137 0.27 -10.79 0.92
CA PRO A 137 -0.24 -10.21 -0.31
C PRO A 137 -1.68 -9.69 -0.20
N LYS A 138 -2.49 -10.24 0.70
CA LYS A 138 -3.87 -9.78 0.93
C LYS A 138 -3.93 -8.40 1.57
N LEU A 139 -2.87 -8.02 2.29
CA LEU A 139 -2.74 -6.76 2.99
C LEU A 139 -2.01 -5.69 2.15
N LEU A 140 -1.83 -5.90 0.84
CA LEU A 140 -1.23 -4.89 -0.05
C LEU A 140 -2.26 -4.02 -0.77
N ASP A 141 -3.57 -4.33 -0.62
CA ASP A 141 -4.64 -3.56 -1.24
C ASP A 141 -5.36 -2.65 -0.23
N ALA A 142 -5.04 -1.36 -0.29
CA ALA A 142 -5.67 -0.32 0.52
C ALA A 142 -7.22 -0.33 0.38
N SER A 143 -7.74 -0.76 -0.77
CA SER A 143 -9.19 -0.82 -1.00
C SER A 143 -9.84 -1.92 -0.16
N GLU A 144 -9.15 -3.05 0.04
CA GLU A 144 -9.62 -4.15 0.88
C GLU A 144 -9.48 -3.82 2.38
N GLU A 145 -8.44 -3.08 2.76
CA GLU A 145 -8.31 -2.56 4.13
C GLU A 145 -9.46 -1.59 4.45
N LEU A 146 -9.77 -0.63 3.56
CA LEU A 146 -10.90 0.28 3.73
C LEU A 146 -12.24 -0.48 3.81
N LYS A 147 -12.44 -1.48 2.96
CA LYS A 147 -13.62 -2.37 3.04
C LYS A 147 -13.73 -3.07 4.39
N ARG A 148 -12.60 -3.58 4.91
CA ARG A 148 -12.56 -4.25 6.22
C ARG A 148 -12.81 -3.27 7.37
N ALA A 149 -12.21 -2.09 7.32
CA ALA A 149 -12.32 -1.06 8.36
C ALA A 149 -13.73 -0.45 8.42
N LEU A 150 -14.37 -0.21 7.26
CA LEU A 150 -15.73 0.36 7.18
C LEU A 150 -16.84 -0.68 7.35
N GLY A 151 -16.52 -1.97 7.25
CA GLY A 151 -17.45 -3.06 7.55
C GLY A 151 -18.76 -3.01 6.74
N LYS A 152 -19.90 -3.13 7.44
CA LYS A 152 -21.25 -3.23 6.82
C LYS A 152 -21.70 -1.93 6.11
N ALA A 153 -21.18 -0.76 6.50
CA ALA A 153 -21.53 0.53 5.89
C ALA A 153 -21.10 0.61 4.40
N PHE A 154 -20.03 -0.10 4.03
CA PHE A 154 -19.57 -0.17 2.64
C PHE A 154 -20.46 -1.05 1.75
N LYS A 155 -21.10 -2.08 2.32
CA LYS A 155 -21.99 -2.99 1.58
C LYS A 155 -23.33 -2.35 1.20
N GLN A 156 -23.78 -1.33 1.94
CA GLN A 156 -25.04 -0.65 1.65
C GLN A 156 -24.91 0.37 0.51
N ASN A 157 -23.75 1.02 0.35
CA ASN A 157 -23.56 2.08 -0.65
C ASN A 157 -23.03 1.60 -2.02
N ILE A 158 -22.61 0.35 -2.14
CA ILE A 158 -22.17 -0.24 -3.43
C ILE A 158 -23.04 -1.46 -3.74
N SER A 159 -24.33 -1.19 -3.96
CA SER A 159 -25.24 -2.14 -4.60
C SER A 159 -25.06 -2.07 -6.13
N GLY A 160 -23.85 -2.41 -6.59
CA GLY A 160 -23.57 -2.72 -8.00
C GLY A 160 -23.35 -4.22 -8.13
N PRO A 161 -23.82 -4.89 -9.20
CA PRO A 161 -23.71 -6.33 -9.35
C PRO A 161 -22.24 -6.72 -9.59
N THR A 162 -21.51 -6.98 -8.52
CA THR A 162 -20.17 -7.57 -8.59
C THR A 162 -20.32 -9.07 -8.72
N ASN A 163 -20.67 -9.54 -9.92
CA ASN A 163 -20.63 -10.96 -10.25
C ASN A 163 -19.19 -11.48 -10.09
N PRO A 164 -18.89 -12.37 -9.12
CA PRO A 164 -17.52 -12.84 -8.89
C PRO A 164 -17.01 -13.85 -9.93
N HIS A 165 -17.87 -14.27 -10.87
CA HIS A 165 -17.64 -15.45 -11.68
C HIS A 165 -16.99 -15.24 -13.05
N ARG A 166 -16.35 -14.09 -13.30
CA ARG A 166 -15.65 -13.86 -14.58
C ARG A 166 -14.37 -13.01 -14.52
N ASN A 167 -13.63 -13.04 -13.41
CA ASN A 167 -12.31 -12.41 -13.34
C ASN A 167 -11.17 -13.44 -13.47
N THR A 168 -11.01 -14.01 -14.66
CA THR A 168 -9.80 -14.76 -15.07
C THR A 168 -8.68 -13.82 -15.53
N GLY A 169 -8.49 -12.67 -14.87
CA GLY A 169 -7.59 -11.60 -15.35
C GLY A 169 -6.90 -10.74 -14.28
N ALA A 170 -6.88 -11.17 -13.02
CA ALA A 170 -6.35 -10.38 -11.90
C ALA A 170 -4.98 -10.90 -11.42
N TYR A 171 -3.95 -10.86 -12.26
CA TYR A 171 -2.64 -11.43 -11.91
C TYR A 171 -1.56 -10.35 -11.71
N GLY A 172 -1.73 -9.55 -10.66
CA GLY A 172 -0.63 -8.85 -10.01
C GLY A 172 -0.60 -9.22 -8.54
N ARG A 173 0.60 -9.58 -8.06
CA ARG A 173 0.91 -10.01 -6.69
C ARG A 173 0.98 -8.83 -5.72
N ILE A 174 1.48 -7.66 -6.14
CA ILE A 174 1.57 -6.44 -5.30
C ILE A 174 0.37 -5.54 -5.60
N VAL A 175 0.07 -5.31 -6.89
CA VAL A 175 -1.05 -4.46 -7.34
C VAL A 175 -1.95 -5.22 -8.32
N LYS A 176 -3.26 -5.20 -8.08
CA LYS A 176 -4.26 -5.79 -8.99
C LYS A 176 -4.33 -4.98 -10.30
N SER A 177 -4.35 -5.69 -11.42
CA SER A 177 -4.59 -5.12 -12.75
C SER A 177 -5.93 -4.38 -12.81
N GLN A 178 -5.95 -3.28 -13.54
CA GLN A 178 -7.18 -2.53 -13.83
C GLN A 178 -7.57 -2.70 -15.30
N LEU A 179 -8.87 -2.74 -15.59
CA LEU A 179 -9.38 -2.95 -16.96
C LEU A 179 -9.16 -1.73 -17.88
N ASN A 180 -9.04 -0.54 -17.29
CA ASN A 180 -8.83 0.72 -18.03
C ASN A 180 -7.39 0.92 -18.49
N TRP A 181 -6.45 0.08 -18.04
CA TRP A 181 -5.04 0.20 -18.44
C TRP A 181 -4.81 -0.30 -19.87
N PRO A 182 -4.01 0.42 -20.68
CA PRO A 182 -3.63 -0.04 -22.01
C PRO A 182 -2.98 -1.43 -21.99
N PRO A 183 -3.19 -2.29 -22.98
CA PRO A 183 -2.55 -3.60 -23.03
C PRO A 183 -1.03 -3.47 -23.14
N ILE A 184 -0.29 -4.32 -22.44
CA ILE A 184 1.17 -4.38 -22.53
C ILE A 184 1.54 -5.07 -23.85
N LYS A 185 1.91 -4.29 -24.86
CA LYS A 185 2.16 -4.80 -26.23
C LYS A 185 3.62 -5.03 -26.58
N ASN A 186 4.56 -4.61 -25.73
CA ASN A 186 5.99 -4.94 -25.82
C ASN A 186 6.62 -4.68 -24.45
N ILE A 187 7.12 -5.72 -23.80
CA ILE A 187 7.80 -5.57 -22.51
C ILE A 187 9.23 -5.08 -22.78
N GLY A 188 9.47 -3.80 -22.48
CA GLY A 188 10.77 -3.13 -22.58
C GLY A 188 11.71 -3.37 -21.39
N LEU A 189 11.19 -4.00 -20.34
CA LEU A 189 11.85 -4.23 -19.06
C LEU A 189 11.95 -5.73 -18.81
N SER A 190 13.12 -6.21 -18.41
CA SER A 190 13.30 -7.60 -18.01
C SER A 190 14.03 -7.64 -16.67
N MET A 191 13.96 -8.76 -15.95
CA MET A 191 14.72 -8.96 -14.73
C MET A 191 15.66 -10.14 -14.89
N ILE A 192 16.91 -9.96 -14.49
CA ILE A 192 17.94 -11.00 -14.51
C ILE A 192 18.40 -11.30 -13.08
N GLN A 193 18.87 -12.53 -12.87
CA GLN A 193 19.60 -12.87 -11.66
C GLN A 193 21.06 -12.45 -11.84
N GLU A 194 21.52 -11.51 -11.02
CA GLU A 194 22.86 -10.93 -11.13
C GLU A 194 23.89 -11.80 -10.40
N LYS A 195 23.63 -12.11 -9.12
CA LYS A 195 24.54 -12.88 -8.28
C LYS A 195 23.79 -13.70 -7.24
N LYS A 196 24.45 -14.75 -6.73
CA LYS A 196 23.96 -15.57 -5.61
C LYS A 196 25.06 -15.68 -4.56
N GLU A 197 24.80 -15.13 -3.38
CA GLU A 197 25.70 -15.11 -2.24
C GLU A 197 25.11 -16.00 -1.14
N GLY A 198 25.56 -17.25 -1.09
CA GLY A 198 24.98 -18.26 -0.17
C GLY A 198 23.51 -18.49 -0.45
N ASN A 199 22.66 -18.17 0.54
CA ASN A 199 21.20 -18.29 0.42
C ASN A 199 20.55 -17.05 -0.19
N ILE A 200 21.28 -15.95 -0.39
CA ILE A 200 20.74 -14.69 -0.90
C ILE A 200 20.93 -14.63 -2.43
N THR A 201 19.87 -14.31 -3.15
CA THR A 201 19.91 -14.11 -4.61
C THR A 201 19.57 -12.67 -4.94
N TRP A 202 20.44 -12.03 -5.72
CA TRP A 202 20.28 -10.65 -6.16
C TRP A 202 19.73 -10.62 -7.58
N PHE A 203 18.72 -9.78 -7.76
CA PHE A 203 18.05 -9.55 -9.04
C PHE A 203 18.13 -8.08 -9.41
N THR A 204 18.25 -7.83 -10.71
CA THR A 204 18.36 -6.48 -11.27
C THR A 204 17.51 -6.38 -12.53
N PHE A 205 16.84 -5.24 -12.69
CA PHE A 205 16.11 -4.91 -13.90
C PHE A 205 17.07 -4.52 -15.02
N VAL A 206 16.74 -4.89 -16.25
CA VAL A 206 17.51 -4.61 -17.45
C VAL A 206 16.57 -4.09 -18.53
N HIS A 207 16.94 -2.97 -19.12
CA HIS A 207 16.23 -2.34 -20.22
C HIS A 207 16.61 -3.00 -21.55
N ASN A 208 15.63 -3.17 -22.44
CA ASN A 208 15.92 -3.51 -23.82
C ASN A 208 16.39 -2.26 -24.61
N SER A 209 16.95 -2.47 -25.80
CA SER A 209 17.49 -1.38 -26.62
C SER A 209 16.45 -0.30 -26.97
N ASN A 210 15.16 -0.64 -27.05
CA ASN A 210 14.13 0.36 -27.30
C ASN A 210 13.85 1.21 -26.05
N TYR A 211 13.71 0.56 -24.90
CA TYR A 211 13.45 1.21 -23.63
C TYR A 211 14.63 2.12 -23.24
N GLU A 212 15.86 1.71 -23.49
CA GLU A 212 17.06 2.52 -23.26
C GLU A 212 17.09 3.81 -24.12
N LYS A 213 16.53 3.77 -25.34
CA LYS A 213 16.39 4.98 -26.17
C LYS A 213 15.36 5.95 -25.60
N LEU A 214 14.24 5.42 -25.11
CA LEU A 214 13.21 6.23 -24.43
C LEU A 214 13.76 6.85 -23.14
N GLU A 215 14.59 6.10 -22.40
CA GLU A 215 15.24 6.59 -21.19
C GLU A 215 16.21 7.74 -21.50
N ARG A 216 17.00 7.63 -22.57
CA ARG A 216 17.87 8.72 -23.03
C ARG A 216 17.09 9.96 -23.47
N LEU A 217 15.94 9.77 -24.13
CA LEU A 217 15.05 10.87 -24.50
C LEU A 217 14.45 11.54 -23.25
N TYR A 218 14.09 10.74 -22.24
CA TYR A 218 13.61 11.24 -20.96
C TYR A 218 14.68 12.08 -20.25
N TRP A 219 15.93 11.62 -20.18
CA TRP A 219 17.03 12.41 -19.60
C TRP A 219 17.26 13.72 -20.35
N PHE A 220 17.19 13.70 -21.68
CA PHE A 220 17.28 14.93 -22.47
C PHE A 220 16.18 15.93 -22.12
N GLY A 221 14.96 15.44 -21.86
CA GLY A 221 13.85 16.29 -21.42
C GLY A 221 13.99 16.79 -19.99
N GLU A 222 14.57 16.00 -19.09
CA GLU A 222 14.88 16.41 -17.72
C GLU A 222 15.94 17.53 -17.70
N ASP A 223 17.03 17.38 -18.46
CA ASP A 223 18.08 18.39 -18.62
C ASP A 223 17.54 19.69 -19.24
N SER A 224 16.58 19.57 -20.16
CA SER A 224 15.95 20.70 -20.84
C SER A 224 14.77 21.31 -20.07
N LEU A 225 14.39 20.72 -18.92
CA LEU A 225 13.20 21.07 -18.13
C LEU A 225 11.89 21.10 -18.95
N ASP A 226 11.81 20.29 -20.00
CA ASP A 226 10.62 20.20 -20.86
C ASP A 226 9.78 18.98 -20.48
N HIS A 227 8.73 19.25 -19.70
CA HIS A 227 7.77 18.22 -19.27
C HIS A 227 6.91 17.66 -20.42
N GLY A 228 6.89 18.32 -21.59
CA GLY A 228 6.16 17.85 -22.77
C GLY A 228 6.70 16.52 -23.30
N ILE A 229 8.02 16.30 -23.18
CA ILE A 229 8.70 15.08 -23.64
C ILE A 229 8.19 13.84 -22.90
N ALA A 230 7.87 13.96 -21.61
CA ALA A 230 7.34 12.83 -20.85
C ALA A 230 5.97 12.37 -21.40
N ASN A 231 5.14 13.31 -21.87
CA ASN A 231 3.85 13.00 -22.49
C ASN A 231 4.02 12.38 -23.88
N GLU A 232 4.99 12.85 -24.65
CA GLU A 232 5.33 12.25 -25.95
C GLU A 232 5.79 10.80 -25.77
N ILE A 233 6.70 10.54 -24.82
CA ILE A 233 7.15 9.18 -24.48
C ILE A 233 5.98 8.30 -24.04
N LEU A 234 5.05 8.81 -23.23
CA LEU A 234 3.88 8.03 -22.79
C LEU A 234 2.88 7.74 -23.91
N SER A 235 2.86 8.56 -24.97
CA SER A 235 2.04 8.33 -26.16
C SER A 235 2.56 7.15 -27.00
N GLU A 236 3.88 6.95 -27.03
CA GLU A 236 4.52 5.81 -27.71
C GLU A 236 4.63 4.57 -26.81
N SER A 237 5.04 4.77 -25.56
CA SER A 237 5.24 3.75 -24.53
C SER A 237 4.46 4.11 -23.26
N PHE A 238 3.25 3.59 -23.24
CA PHE A 238 2.31 3.58 -22.13
C PHE A 238 2.87 3.14 -20.76
N TYR A 239 4.02 2.48 -20.70
CA TYR A 239 4.56 1.89 -19.47
C TYR A 239 6.01 2.32 -19.17
N HIS A 240 6.47 3.43 -19.75
CA HIS A 240 7.76 4.00 -19.38
C HIS A 240 7.74 4.49 -17.91
N LEU A 241 8.53 3.84 -17.06
CA LEU A 241 8.43 3.98 -15.60
C LEU A 241 8.76 5.39 -15.11
N ASN A 242 9.83 6.02 -15.61
CA ASN A 242 10.23 7.37 -15.19
C ASN A 242 9.22 8.42 -15.65
N SER A 243 8.68 8.30 -16.86
CA SER A 243 7.60 9.19 -17.32
C SER A 243 6.32 9.01 -16.51
N LEU A 244 5.96 7.77 -16.13
CA LEU A 244 4.81 7.52 -15.25
C LEU A 244 5.01 8.16 -13.87
N LEU A 245 6.21 8.07 -13.30
CA LEU A 245 6.54 8.67 -12.00
C LEU A 245 6.51 10.20 -12.07
N MET A 246 7.08 10.80 -13.12
CA MET A 246 7.03 12.24 -13.38
C MET A 246 5.58 12.71 -13.52
N LEU A 247 4.79 12.05 -14.36
CA LEU A 247 3.39 12.42 -14.58
C LEU A 247 2.56 12.25 -13.31
N ALA A 248 2.81 11.21 -12.51
CA ALA A 248 2.15 11.06 -11.21
C ALA A 248 2.45 12.24 -10.27
N ASN A 249 3.68 12.77 -10.27
CA ASN A 249 4.00 13.97 -9.50
C ASN A 249 3.27 15.21 -10.03
N VAL A 250 3.18 15.38 -11.36
CA VAL A 250 2.41 16.47 -11.98
C VAL A 250 0.94 16.38 -11.56
N MET A 251 0.34 15.19 -11.62
CA MET A 251 -1.06 14.98 -11.21
C MET A 251 -1.28 15.26 -9.72
N MET A 252 -0.31 14.93 -8.85
CA MET A 252 -0.34 15.31 -7.44
C MET A 252 -0.33 16.84 -7.25
N MET A 253 0.47 17.58 -8.03
CA MET A 253 0.49 19.05 -8.00
C MET A 253 -0.81 19.66 -8.53
N SER A 254 -1.47 19.00 -9.48
CA SER A 254 -2.80 19.37 -9.99
C SER A 254 -3.96 18.88 -9.11
N GLU A 255 -3.67 18.40 -7.89
CA GLU A 255 -4.64 17.88 -6.92
C GLU A 255 -5.43 16.62 -7.36
N ASP A 256 -5.10 16.01 -8.51
CA ASP A 256 -5.67 14.74 -8.93
C ASP A 256 -4.90 13.55 -8.34
N VAL A 257 -5.11 13.35 -7.04
CA VAL A 257 -4.52 12.25 -6.27
C VAL A 257 -4.97 10.88 -6.78
N THR A 258 -6.15 10.80 -7.40
CA THR A 258 -6.71 9.52 -7.87
C THR A 258 -5.98 9.02 -9.11
N GLN A 259 -5.80 9.89 -10.10
CA GLN A 259 -5.04 9.58 -11.31
C GLN A 259 -3.56 9.38 -10.98
N ALA A 260 -2.98 10.22 -10.10
CA ALA A 260 -1.62 10.03 -9.64
C ALA A 260 -1.39 8.64 -9.04
N ALA A 261 -2.29 8.19 -8.16
CA ALA A 261 -2.20 6.87 -7.54
C ALA A 261 -2.37 5.72 -8.56
N ASP A 262 -3.19 5.91 -9.60
CA ASP A 262 -3.36 4.93 -10.68
C ASP A 262 -2.10 4.78 -11.54
N LEU A 263 -1.44 5.89 -11.89
CA LEU A 263 -0.16 5.89 -12.62
C LEU A 263 0.95 5.15 -11.85
N ILE A 264 1.04 5.36 -10.54
CA ILE A 264 2.01 4.63 -9.68
C ILE A 264 1.70 3.13 -9.68
N LYS A 265 0.43 2.75 -9.49
CA LYS A 265 -0.02 1.35 -9.51
C LYS A 265 0.28 0.67 -10.84
N ARG A 266 0.08 1.40 -11.94
CA ARG A 266 0.37 0.94 -13.30
C ARG A 266 1.86 0.67 -13.50
N GLY A 267 2.74 1.54 -12.97
CA GLY A 267 4.18 1.34 -12.99
C GLY A 267 4.60 0.08 -12.22
N ILE A 268 4.07 -0.10 -11.00
CA ILE A 268 4.35 -1.30 -10.19
C ILE A 268 3.89 -2.56 -10.93
N PHE A 269 2.68 -2.55 -11.48
CA PHE A 269 2.15 -3.68 -12.24
C PHE A 269 3.03 -4.05 -13.43
N TYR A 270 3.57 -3.07 -14.15
CA TYR A 270 4.49 -3.31 -15.26
C TYR A 270 5.80 -3.96 -14.80
N CYS A 271 6.38 -3.50 -13.69
CA CYS A 271 7.54 -4.15 -13.07
C CYS A 271 7.21 -5.62 -12.70
N GLU A 272 6.02 -5.88 -12.16
CA GLU A 272 5.64 -7.25 -11.80
C GLU A 272 5.56 -8.20 -13.00
N GLN A 273 5.09 -7.73 -14.14
CA GLN A 273 5.04 -8.54 -15.36
C GLN A 273 6.43 -8.83 -15.93
N SER A 274 7.44 -8.01 -15.58
CA SER A 274 8.83 -8.18 -15.99
C SER A 274 9.68 -9.03 -15.04
N PHE A 275 9.11 -9.52 -13.94
CA PHE A 275 9.84 -10.32 -12.95
C PHE A 275 10.38 -11.62 -13.55
N HIS A 276 11.59 -11.98 -13.13
CA HIS A 276 12.20 -13.26 -13.49
C HIS A 276 11.37 -14.42 -12.92
N SER A 277 11.31 -15.56 -13.61
CA SER A 277 10.51 -16.73 -13.20
C SER A 277 10.88 -17.26 -11.81
N LEU A 278 12.16 -17.18 -11.45
CA LEU A 278 12.67 -17.55 -10.13
C LEU A 278 12.43 -16.47 -9.07
N PHE A 279 12.12 -15.23 -9.46
CA PHE A 279 11.95 -14.13 -8.52
C PHE A 279 10.60 -14.19 -7.81
N GLN A 280 10.69 -14.38 -6.51
CA GLN A 280 9.58 -14.28 -5.57
C GLN A 280 9.68 -12.95 -4.81
N PRO A 281 8.76 -11.98 -5.03
CA PRO A 281 8.83 -10.66 -4.41
C PRO A 281 8.61 -10.70 -2.90
N PHE A 282 8.01 -11.76 -2.36
CA PHE A 282 7.74 -11.92 -0.92
C PHE A 282 8.76 -12.79 -0.18
N ASP A 283 9.67 -13.47 -0.88
CA ASP A 283 10.71 -14.31 -0.25
C ASP A 283 11.83 -13.49 0.40
N TRP A 284 12.07 -13.67 1.71
CA TRP A 284 13.12 -13.00 2.48
C TRP A 284 14.52 -13.23 1.94
N THR A 285 14.79 -14.16 1.04
CA THR A 285 16.15 -14.38 0.50
C THR A 285 16.47 -13.59 -0.77
N HIS A 286 15.45 -13.04 -1.42
CA HIS A 286 15.62 -12.31 -2.68
C HIS A 286 15.87 -10.83 -2.43
N ARG A 287 16.86 -10.27 -3.14
CA ARG A 287 17.31 -8.88 -2.99
C ARG A 287 17.30 -8.14 -4.32
N ILE A 288 17.15 -6.82 -4.25
CA ILE A 288 17.25 -5.89 -5.37
C ILE A 288 18.08 -4.71 -4.88
N SER A 289 19.28 -4.50 -5.42
CA SER A 289 20.13 -3.38 -4.99
C SER A 289 19.63 -2.04 -5.56
N TYR A 290 19.54 -1.01 -4.71
CA TYR A 290 19.14 0.34 -5.13
C TYR A 290 20.23 1.08 -5.93
N LEU A 291 21.49 0.64 -5.84
CA LEU A 291 22.60 1.29 -6.53
C LEU A 291 22.44 1.21 -8.06
N HIS A 292 21.87 0.11 -8.56
CA HIS A 292 21.51 -0.07 -9.96
C HIS A 292 20.43 0.91 -10.37
N TYR A 293 20.68 1.66 -11.44
CA TYR A 293 19.81 2.72 -11.92
C TYR A 293 18.39 2.21 -12.22
N GLU A 294 18.30 1.08 -12.92
CA GLU A 294 17.07 0.44 -13.37
C GLU A 294 16.18 0.02 -12.19
N ASN A 295 16.79 -0.34 -11.05
CA ASN A 295 16.07 -0.74 -9.85
C ASN A 295 15.47 0.45 -9.09
N ARG A 296 16.05 1.65 -9.20
CA ARG A 296 15.65 2.83 -8.42
C ARG A 296 14.19 3.19 -8.63
N VAL A 297 13.72 3.10 -9.88
CA VAL A 297 12.34 3.48 -10.21
C VAL A 297 11.33 2.55 -9.54
N PHE A 298 11.64 1.25 -9.45
CA PHE A 298 10.78 0.30 -8.74
C PHE A 298 10.67 0.62 -7.25
N TYR A 299 11.79 0.95 -6.60
CA TYR A 299 11.80 1.42 -5.22
C TYR A 299 10.97 2.69 -5.03
N LEU A 300 11.14 3.69 -5.91
CA LEU A 300 10.40 4.96 -5.85
C LEU A 300 8.90 4.74 -6.02
N LEU A 301 8.49 3.88 -6.96
CA LEU A 301 7.09 3.51 -7.17
C LEU A 301 6.47 2.86 -5.92
N LEU A 302 7.16 1.88 -5.33
CA LEU A 302 6.71 1.23 -4.09
C LEU A 302 6.62 2.22 -2.93
N HIS A 303 7.62 3.08 -2.76
CA HIS A 303 7.64 4.11 -1.72
C HIS A 303 6.50 5.12 -1.89
N ARG A 304 6.24 5.61 -3.12
CA ARG A 304 5.08 6.47 -3.40
C ARG A 304 3.77 5.75 -3.13
N HIS A 305 3.68 4.46 -3.45
CA HIS A 305 2.49 3.67 -3.15
C HIS A 305 2.26 3.52 -1.63
N MET A 306 3.33 3.29 -0.86
CA MET A 306 3.31 3.24 0.60
C MET A 306 2.80 4.55 1.21
N LEU A 307 3.29 5.70 0.72
CA LEU A 307 2.84 7.02 1.16
C LEU A 307 1.38 7.29 0.78
N ASN A 308 0.95 6.88 -0.42
CA ASN A 308 -0.45 6.99 -0.83
C ASN A 308 -1.38 6.18 0.08
N ALA A 309 -0.96 4.99 0.53
CA ALA A 309 -1.71 4.20 1.52
C ALA A 309 -1.72 4.90 2.89
N LEU A 310 -0.60 5.47 3.31
CA LEU A 310 -0.47 6.21 4.57
C LEU A 310 -1.42 7.43 4.61
N ASN A 311 -1.46 8.22 3.54
CA ASN A 311 -2.33 9.39 3.41
C ASN A 311 -3.83 9.01 3.41
N LYS A 312 -4.16 7.82 2.91
CA LYS A 312 -5.53 7.25 2.97
C LYS A 312 -5.87 6.63 4.32
N ARG A 313 -4.99 6.74 5.32
CA ARG A 313 -5.12 6.10 6.65
C ARG A 313 -5.24 4.57 6.58
N CYS A 314 -4.68 3.96 5.54
CA CYS A 314 -4.57 2.51 5.37
C CYS A 314 -3.22 2.06 5.94
N PHE A 315 -3.11 2.07 7.26
CA PHE A 315 -1.85 1.89 7.98
C PHE A 315 -1.33 0.45 7.88
N GLU A 316 -2.21 -0.56 7.82
CA GLU A 316 -1.77 -1.96 7.69
C GLU A 316 -1.19 -2.22 6.30
N THR A 317 -1.80 -1.65 5.26
CA THR A 317 -1.28 -1.70 3.89
C THR A 317 0.04 -0.98 3.77
N SER A 318 0.14 0.22 4.34
CA SER A 318 1.38 0.98 4.37
C SER A 318 2.50 0.21 5.09
N LEU A 319 2.21 -0.44 6.22
CA LEU A 319 3.17 -1.26 6.95
C LEU A 319 3.65 -2.46 6.12
N ASN A 320 2.76 -3.16 5.41
CA ASN A 320 3.14 -4.29 4.55
C ASN A 320 4.00 -3.84 3.37
N LEU A 321 3.72 -2.67 2.78
CA LEU A 321 4.57 -2.06 1.75
C LEU A 321 5.93 -1.65 2.31
N ALA A 322 5.98 -1.06 3.51
CA ALA A 322 7.24 -0.72 4.19
C ALA A 322 8.10 -1.97 4.44
N LYS A 323 7.49 -3.07 4.92
CA LYS A 323 8.17 -4.36 5.07
C LYS A 323 8.71 -4.88 3.75
N LEU A 324 7.91 -4.79 2.67
CA LEU A 324 8.33 -5.20 1.34
C LEU A 324 9.55 -4.42 0.85
N ILE A 325 9.55 -3.09 1.01
CA ILE A 325 10.66 -2.24 0.57
C ILE A 325 11.92 -2.51 1.41
N PHE A 326 11.79 -2.56 2.73
CA PHE A 326 12.91 -2.84 3.63
C PHE A 326 13.57 -4.20 3.33
N LYS A 327 12.76 -5.21 2.98
CA LYS A 327 13.24 -6.56 2.64
C LYS A 327 14.15 -6.61 1.41
N MET A 328 13.95 -5.71 0.45
CA MET A 328 14.69 -5.73 -0.81
C MET A 328 16.18 -5.45 -0.60
N ASP A 329 16.51 -4.58 0.35
CA ASP A 329 17.88 -4.32 0.79
C ASP A 329 17.93 -3.93 2.28
N PRO A 330 17.90 -4.93 3.20
CA PRO A 330 17.83 -4.65 4.63
C PRO A 330 19.12 -4.05 5.19
N ASN A 331 20.27 -4.22 4.53
CA ASN A 331 21.55 -3.77 5.05
C ASN A 331 21.75 -2.28 4.79
N ASP A 332 21.59 -1.87 3.53
CA ASP A 332 21.83 -0.49 3.12
C ASP A 332 20.63 0.42 3.43
N ASP A 333 19.41 -0.14 3.50
CA ASP A 333 18.14 0.59 3.75
C ASP A 333 18.10 1.96 3.04
N PRO A 334 18.05 1.99 1.70
CA PRO A 334 18.24 3.20 0.90
C PRO A 334 17.20 4.30 1.16
N PHE A 335 16.04 3.94 1.72
CA PHE A 335 14.97 4.87 2.08
C PHE A 335 14.94 5.20 3.57
N ALA A 336 15.90 4.70 4.35
CA ALA A 336 15.95 4.81 5.80
C ALA A 336 14.60 4.46 6.45
N LEU A 337 13.94 3.39 5.97
CA LEU A 337 12.63 2.96 6.46
C LEU A 337 12.64 2.63 7.94
N ILE A 338 13.81 2.30 8.50
CA ILE A 338 13.96 2.11 9.94
C ILE A 338 13.57 3.34 10.77
N LEU A 339 13.60 4.55 10.19
CA LEU A 339 13.20 5.80 10.83
C LEU A 339 11.69 6.07 10.78
N GLN A 340 10.94 5.31 9.98
CA GLN A 340 9.51 5.56 9.73
C GLN A 340 8.62 4.34 10.02
N ILE A 341 9.16 3.12 9.92
CA ILE A 341 8.36 1.90 10.02
C ILE A 341 7.71 1.71 11.40
N ASP A 342 8.34 2.23 12.46
CA ASP A 342 7.82 2.21 13.82
C ASP A 342 6.59 3.11 13.98
N SER A 343 6.62 4.32 13.42
CA SER A 343 5.49 5.24 13.46
C SER A 343 4.30 4.71 12.66
N ILE A 344 4.55 4.08 11.50
CA ILE A 344 3.52 3.40 10.70
C ILE A 344 2.95 2.20 11.48
N ALA A 345 3.80 1.39 12.11
CA ALA A 345 3.36 0.23 12.89
C ALA A 345 2.52 0.61 14.12
N LEU A 346 2.85 1.73 14.79
CA LEU A 346 2.05 2.28 15.89
C LEU A 346 0.65 2.68 15.42
N ARG A 347 0.57 3.42 14.30
CA ARG A 347 -0.70 3.82 13.68
C ARG A 347 -1.52 2.60 13.22
N ALA A 348 -0.87 1.54 12.76
CA ALA A 348 -1.48 0.27 12.41
C ALA A 348 -1.87 -0.61 13.62
N ARG A 349 -1.60 -0.17 14.86
CA ARG A 349 -1.84 -0.91 16.12
C ARG A 349 -1.16 -2.28 16.18
N GLN A 350 -0.02 -2.43 15.51
CA GLN A 350 0.76 -3.68 15.50
C GLN A 350 1.82 -3.68 16.61
N PHE A 351 1.39 -3.53 17.87
CA PHE A 351 2.27 -3.36 19.03
C PHE A 351 3.15 -4.58 19.29
N SER A 352 2.60 -5.78 19.12
CA SER A 352 3.34 -7.04 19.25
C SER A 352 4.48 -7.16 18.23
N TRP A 353 4.28 -6.62 17.03
CA TRP A 353 5.31 -6.57 16.00
C TRP A 353 6.45 -5.62 16.40
N ILE A 354 6.14 -4.44 16.94
CA ILE A 354 7.15 -3.45 17.39
C ILE A 354 8.05 -4.04 18.48
N LYS A 355 7.45 -4.68 19.49
CA LYS A 355 8.19 -5.31 20.61
C LYS A 355 9.18 -6.37 20.11
N LYS A 356 8.72 -7.25 19.22
CA LYS A 356 9.55 -8.28 18.57
C LYS A 356 10.63 -7.68 17.67
N ALA A 357 10.26 -6.66 16.89
CA ALA A 357 11.16 -5.94 16.00
C ALA A 357 12.31 -5.27 16.75
N TYR A 358 12.00 -4.60 17.86
CA TYR A 358 13.03 -3.98 18.68
C TYR A 358 13.97 -5.02 19.27
N ALA A 359 13.46 -6.07 19.89
CA ALA A 359 14.29 -7.10 20.52
C ALA A 359 15.27 -7.72 19.51
N LEU A 360 14.81 -7.96 18.29
CA LEU A 360 15.62 -8.61 17.26
C LEU A 360 16.62 -7.67 16.60
N MET A 361 16.20 -6.46 16.26
CA MET A 361 17.03 -5.50 15.51
C MET A 361 17.87 -4.59 16.41
N LYS A 362 17.74 -4.71 17.75
CA LYS A 362 18.46 -3.87 18.73
C LYS A 362 19.96 -3.77 18.46
N ASP A 363 20.59 -4.91 18.16
CA ASP A 363 22.04 -5.02 17.98
C ASP A 363 22.44 -4.91 16.51
N TRP A 364 21.61 -5.43 15.59
CA TRP A 364 21.92 -5.40 14.15
C TRP A 364 21.81 -3.99 13.56
N LYS A 365 20.78 -3.23 13.93
CA LYS A 365 20.51 -1.88 13.42
C LYS A 365 20.70 -0.79 14.48
N ASN A 366 21.23 -1.14 15.65
CA ASN A 366 21.46 -0.21 16.75
C ASN A 366 20.23 0.61 17.14
N LEU A 367 19.05 -0.01 17.16
CA LEU A 367 17.77 0.69 17.39
C LEU A 367 17.73 1.40 18.75
N HIS A 368 18.53 0.95 19.70
CA HIS A 368 18.67 1.58 21.02
C HIS A 368 19.28 2.99 20.98
N LEU A 369 19.96 3.36 19.89
CA LEU A 369 20.54 4.69 19.66
C LEU A 369 19.60 5.63 18.90
N LEU A 370 18.44 5.13 18.46
CA LEU A 370 17.51 5.93 17.69
C LEU A 370 16.36 6.41 18.59
N PRO A 371 16.04 7.72 18.58
CA PRO A 371 14.98 8.26 19.43
C PRO A 371 13.61 7.69 19.06
N ASN A 372 13.33 7.51 17.76
CA ASN A 372 12.04 7.02 17.28
C ASN A 372 11.66 5.67 17.91
N TRP A 373 12.59 4.70 17.90
CA TRP A 373 12.32 3.37 18.44
C TRP A 373 12.13 3.35 19.96
N ARG A 374 12.94 4.09 20.72
CA ARG A 374 12.80 4.15 22.19
C ARG A 374 11.44 4.69 22.61
N TYR A 375 11.02 5.81 22.01
CA TYR A 375 9.71 6.39 22.29
C TYR A 375 8.57 5.50 21.76
N SER A 376 8.72 4.93 20.56
CA SER A 376 7.70 4.06 19.96
C SER A 376 7.45 2.78 20.75
N ILE A 377 8.46 2.22 21.42
CA ILE A 377 8.27 1.05 22.29
C ILE A 377 7.55 1.40 23.57
N ALA A 378 7.93 2.49 24.22
CA ALA A 378 7.24 2.96 25.42
C ALA A 378 5.75 3.20 25.11
N MET A 379 5.48 3.82 23.96
CA MET A 379 4.12 4.02 23.46
C MET A 379 3.40 2.71 23.13
N ALA A 380 4.07 1.77 22.45
CA ALA A 380 3.50 0.47 22.11
C ALA A 380 3.16 -0.36 23.36
N GLU A 381 4.01 -0.34 24.39
CA GLU A 381 3.73 -0.97 25.68
C GLU A 381 2.55 -0.31 26.39
N PHE A 382 2.46 1.02 26.37
CA PHE A 382 1.35 1.74 26.97
C PHE A 382 0.00 1.45 26.28
N MET A 383 -0.03 1.44 24.95
CA MET A 383 -1.25 1.18 24.18
C MET A 383 -1.70 -0.29 24.24
N ASP A 384 -0.78 -1.21 24.54
CA ASP A 384 -1.06 -2.64 24.71
C ASP A 384 -1.32 -3.03 26.19
N ALA A 385 -1.05 -2.12 27.14
CA ALA A 385 -1.19 -2.38 28.56
C ALA A 385 -2.65 -2.58 28.98
N LYS A 386 -2.93 -3.76 29.54
CA LYS A 386 -4.22 -4.10 30.17
C LYS A 386 -4.19 -3.94 31.68
N ASP A 387 -3.02 -4.10 32.28
CA ASP A 387 -2.77 -4.08 33.72
C ASP A 387 -1.93 -2.88 34.13
N ASP A 388 -2.08 -2.45 35.39
CA ASP A 388 -1.32 -1.31 35.94
C ASP A 388 0.19 -1.57 35.96
N ASP A 389 0.64 -2.82 36.17
CA ASP A 389 2.06 -3.19 36.11
C ASP A 389 2.66 -2.98 34.71
N SER A 390 1.89 -3.25 33.66
CA SER A 390 2.32 -3.01 32.27
C SER A 390 2.38 -1.50 31.97
N ARG A 391 1.47 -0.73 32.57
CA ARG A 391 1.43 0.72 32.48
C ARG A 391 2.65 1.35 33.19
N GLN A 392 3.04 0.82 34.34
CA GLN A 392 4.28 1.21 35.04
C GLN A 392 5.53 0.89 34.22
N ARG A 393 5.60 -0.30 33.60
CA ARG A 393 6.71 -0.65 32.69
C ARG A 393 6.80 0.31 31.50
N ALA A 394 5.67 0.68 30.91
CA ALA A 394 5.64 1.66 29.82
C ALA A 394 6.15 3.04 30.28
N SER A 395 5.75 3.50 31.47
CA SER A 395 6.24 4.75 32.06
C SER A 395 7.75 4.70 32.35
N ALA A 396 8.27 3.59 32.87
CA ALA A 396 9.71 3.41 33.09
C ALA A 396 10.51 3.45 31.77
N LEU A 397 10.00 2.82 30.71
CA LEU A 397 10.60 2.86 29.37
C LEU A 397 10.54 4.27 28.76
N LEU A 398 9.45 5.00 28.97
CA LEU A 398 9.33 6.38 28.53
C LEU A 398 10.32 7.29 29.28
N SER A 399 10.47 7.09 30.59
CA SER A 399 11.44 7.83 31.40
C SER A 399 12.87 7.59 30.89
N ASP A 400 13.26 6.34 30.59
CA ASP A 400 14.55 6.02 29.98
C ASP A 400 14.71 6.64 28.58
N ALA A 401 13.64 6.72 27.79
CA ALA A 401 13.65 7.38 26.50
C ALA A 401 13.86 8.90 26.62
N ILE A 402 13.19 9.56 27.58
CA ILE A 402 13.32 11.00 27.86
C ILE A 402 14.73 11.34 28.37
N VAL A 403 15.29 10.51 29.25
CA VAL A 403 16.66 10.69 29.75
C VAL A 403 17.68 10.52 28.61
N GLY A 404 17.48 9.55 27.72
CA GLY A 404 18.36 9.32 26.58
C GLY A 404 18.25 10.37 25.48
N PHE A 405 17.04 10.86 25.21
CA PHE A 405 16.72 11.70 24.05
C PHE A 405 15.79 12.88 24.42
N PRO A 406 16.26 13.81 25.27
CA PRO A 406 15.43 14.88 25.82
C PRO A 406 14.86 15.83 24.73
N GLY A 407 15.62 16.09 23.65
CA GLY A 407 15.20 16.96 22.55
C GLY A 407 13.89 16.54 21.85
N VAL A 408 13.50 15.26 21.94
CA VAL A 408 12.22 14.78 21.40
C VAL A 408 11.04 15.43 22.12
N VAL A 409 11.12 15.61 23.43
CA VAL A 409 10.05 16.22 24.23
C VAL A 409 9.84 17.67 23.80
N THR A 410 10.92 18.42 23.65
CA THR A 410 10.88 19.82 23.20
C THR A 410 10.19 19.96 21.84
N GLN A 411 10.57 19.12 20.88
CA GLN A 411 9.97 19.14 19.53
C GLN A 411 8.51 18.65 19.54
N LEU A 412 8.16 17.68 20.39
CA LEU A 412 6.77 17.24 20.55
C LEU A 412 5.91 18.36 21.14
N LEU A 413 6.39 19.10 22.15
CA LEU A 413 5.66 20.23 22.74
C LEU A 413 5.39 21.33 21.70
N GLU A 414 6.37 21.63 20.86
CA GLU A 414 6.22 22.58 19.75
C GLU A 414 5.13 22.12 18.74
N GLU A 415 5.20 20.86 18.29
CA GLU A 415 4.23 20.31 17.33
C GLU A 415 2.82 20.14 17.93
N LEU A 416 2.72 19.90 19.24
CA LEU A 416 1.45 19.85 19.97
C LEU A 416 0.92 21.23 20.36
N GLN A 417 1.70 22.30 20.17
CA GLN A 417 1.39 23.67 20.59
C GLN A 417 1.08 23.79 22.10
N VAL A 418 1.73 22.95 22.92
CA VAL A 418 1.57 22.95 24.38
C VAL A 418 2.70 23.75 25.00
N GLN A 419 2.37 24.64 25.93
CA GLN A 419 3.38 25.42 26.67
C GLN A 419 4.15 24.50 27.62
N PRO A 420 5.50 24.54 27.61
CA PRO A 420 6.30 23.77 28.54
C PRO A 420 6.05 24.24 29.98
N ASP A 421 6.02 23.30 30.92
CA ASP A 421 6.00 23.64 32.34
C ASP A 421 7.34 24.30 32.74
N SER A 422 7.32 25.13 33.78
CA SER A 422 8.49 25.85 34.28
C SER A 422 9.63 24.91 34.66
N ALA A 423 9.33 23.67 35.08
CA ALA A 423 10.31 22.63 35.36
C ALA A 423 11.03 22.10 34.11
N VAL A 424 10.33 22.05 32.97
CA VAL A 424 10.88 21.61 31.67
C VAL A 424 11.75 22.73 31.08
N ASP A 425 11.30 23.98 31.17
CA ASP A 425 12.02 25.14 30.66
C ASP A 425 13.29 25.46 31.48
N ALA A 426 13.25 25.24 32.80
CA ALA A 426 14.42 25.39 33.66
C ALA A 426 15.49 24.30 33.45
N ASN A 427 15.15 23.18 32.82
CA ASN A 427 16.10 22.08 32.61
C ASN A 427 16.99 22.35 31.39
N GLN A 428 18.30 22.33 31.61
CA GLN A 428 19.32 22.60 30.58
C GLN A 428 19.19 21.71 29.33
N PHE A 429 18.70 20.48 29.48
CA PHE A 429 18.61 19.51 28.39
C PHE A 429 17.23 19.45 27.71
N LEU A 430 16.15 19.75 28.43
CA LEU A 430 14.78 19.74 27.89
C LEU A 430 14.35 21.11 27.35
N SER A 431 15.06 22.17 27.69
CA SER A 431 14.83 23.51 27.16
C SER A 431 15.06 23.57 25.64
N ALA A 432 14.41 24.53 24.98
CA ALA A 432 14.64 24.84 23.57
C ALA A 432 16.12 25.12 23.26
N PHE A 433 16.83 25.72 24.22
CA PHE A 433 18.26 25.98 24.11
C PHE A 433 19.11 24.69 24.10
N GLY A 434 18.71 23.67 24.86
CA GLY A 434 19.33 22.34 24.84
C GLY A 434 19.23 21.69 23.47
N TYR A 435 18.03 21.69 22.89
CA TYR A 435 17.77 21.15 21.56
C TYR A 435 18.57 21.85 20.45
N HIS A 436 18.69 23.19 20.50
CA HIS A 436 19.44 23.94 19.50
C HIS A 436 20.95 23.62 19.48
N LYS A 437 21.52 23.14 20.60
CA LYS A 437 22.93 22.73 20.68
C LYS A 437 23.21 21.36 20.06
N GLU A 438 22.19 20.54 19.82
CA GLU A 438 22.38 19.20 19.28
C GLU A 438 22.77 19.23 17.78
N PRO A 439 23.40 18.17 17.26
CA PRO A 439 23.76 18.08 15.85
C PRO A 439 22.54 18.12 14.92
N GLU A 440 22.69 18.71 13.73
CA GLU A 440 21.61 18.84 12.73
C GLU A 440 21.02 17.49 12.31
N GLY A 441 21.84 16.43 12.21
CA GLY A 441 21.34 15.08 11.90
C GLY A 441 20.41 14.52 12.97
N TYR A 442 20.68 14.79 14.24
CA TYR A 442 19.80 14.39 15.35
C TYR A 442 18.48 15.17 15.30
N LYS A 443 18.54 16.50 15.13
CA LYS A 443 17.35 17.35 14.97
C LYS A 443 16.46 16.88 13.83
N ALA A 444 17.05 16.49 12.70
CA ALA A 444 16.30 15.96 11.57
C ALA A 444 15.53 14.68 11.92
N ILE A 445 16.15 13.72 12.63
CA ILE A 445 15.50 12.48 13.06
C ILE A 445 14.38 12.77 14.05
N VAL A 446 14.65 13.62 15.05
CA VAL A 446 13.65 14.03 16.04
C VAL A 446 12.46 14.70 15.35
N LYS A 447 12.71 15.63 14.44
CA LYS A 447 11.66 16.32 13.67
C LYS A 447 10.83 15.35 12.82
N ILE A 448 11.46 14.36 12.18
CA ILE A 448 10.73 13.32 11.44
C ILE A 448 9.80 12.56 12.39
N TYR A 449 10.32 12.10 13.53
CA TYR A 449 9.55 11.36 14.51
C TYR A 449 8.38 12.17 15.07
N SER A 450 8.62 13.41 15.53
CA SER A 450 7.59 14.27 16.12
C SER A 450 6.47 14.56 15.15
N LYS A 451 6.78 14.86 13.88
CA LYS A 451 5.75 15.08 12.84
C LYS A 451 4.93 13.82 12.54
N GLN A 452 5.56 12.66 12.56
CA GLN A 452 4.89 11.39 12.28
C GLN A 452 4.08 10.86 13.47
N THR A 453 4.36 11.31 14.69
CA THR A 453 3.69 10.79 15.90
C THR A 453 2.83 11.81 16.61
N SER A 454 2.81 13.08 16.19
CA SER A 454 1.99 14.15 16.78
C SER A 454 0.53 13.74 17.03
N GLU A 455 -0.14 13.17 16.01
CA GLU A 455 -1.52 12.69 16.12
C GLU A 455 -1.70 11.60 17.20
N LEU A 456 -0.69 10.77 17.47
CA LEU A 456 -0.74 9.71 18.48
C LEU A 456 -0.58 10.29 19.90
N TRP A 457 0.23 11.33 20.05
CA TRP A 457 0.45 12.02 21.34
C TRP A 457 -0.70 12.95 21.72
N GLN A 458 -1.53 13.38 20.75
CA GLN A 458 -2.75 14.14 21.03
C GLN A 458 -3.90 13.30 21.61
N ALA A 459 -3.78 11.96 21.63
CA ALA A 459 -4.84 11.10 22.11
C ALA A 459 -5.08 11.31 23.63
N PRO A 460 -6.33 11.39 24.12
CA PRO A 460 -6.62 11.72 25.52
C PRO A 460 -5.98 10.78 26.57
N GLY A 461 -5.66 9.54 26.17
CA GLY A 461 -4.99 8.58 27.05
C GLY A 461 -3.47 8.72 27.10
N THR A 462 -2.83 9.34 26.09
CA THR A 462 -1.37 9.39 25.98
C THR A 462 -0.77 10.59 26.70
N PHE A 463 -1.58 11.59 27.06
CA PHE A 463 -1.20 12.62 28.02
C PHE A 463 -0.99 12.08 29.45
N LEU A 464 -1.61 10.95 29.80
CA LEU A 464 -1.43 10.30 31.12
C LEU A 464 -0.06 9.61 31.28
N LEU A 465 0.75 9.57 30.22
CA LEU A 465 2.13 9.08 30.25
C LEU A 465 3.13 10.12 30.77
N PHE A 466 2.77 11.40 30.73
CA PHE A 466 3.62 12.52 31.15
C PHE A 466 3.39 12.92 32.60
#